data_AF-A0A7W6EYW2-F1
#
_entry.id   AF-A0A7W6EYW2-F1
#
_cell.length_a   1.000
_cell.length_b   1.000
_cell.length_c   1.000
_cell.angle_alpha   90.00
_cell.angle_beta   90.00
_cell.angle_gamma   90.00
#
_symmetry.space_group_name_H-M   'P 1'
#
loop_
_entity.id
_entity.type
_entity.pdbx_description
1 polymer ?
#
loop_
_entity_poly.entity_id
_entity_poly.type
_entity_poly.pdbx_seq_one_letter_code
_entity_poly.pdbx_strand_id
1 'polypeptide(L)'
;MAIFVGGGLAIAVGVVVLGLLLPAAAGHVAPTIQRHPPWVLAGLVLVVMTVEATVFTILPLQVSQQFLKRLWPGAAAGFAGYVIGIHWDNGWRGLAVSAWVWGIVTTAYLLERQGSLARAVGQAVALKWAFWPSPSPRSAQEG
;
A
#
# COMPACT_ATOMS: atom_id res chain seq x y z
N MET A 1 17.64 -18.71 -2.58
CA MET A 1 16.73 -18.33 -1.47
C MET A 1 17.20 -17.10 -0.67
N ALA A 2 18.49 -16.79 -0.54
CA ALA A 2 18.96 -15.61 0.22
C ALA A 2 18.63 -14.24 -0.42
N ILE A 3 18.49 -14.18 -1.75
CA ILE A 3 18.28 -12.94 -2.52
C ILE A 3 16.89 -12.32 -2.27
N PHE A 4 15.86 -13.13 -2.01
CA PHE A 4 14.49 -12.64 -1.79
C PHE A 4 14.25 -12.12 -0.37
N VAL A 5 14.89 -12.72 0.63
CA VAL A 5 14.85 -12.22 2.02
C VAL A 5 15.66 -10.93 2.15
N GLY A 6 16.81 -10.85 1.48
CA GLY A 6 17.61 -9.63 1.39
C GLY A 6 16.88 -8.50 0.65
N GLY A 7 16.20 -8.81 -0.45
CA GLY A 7 15.43 -7.82 -1.21
C GLY A 7 14.22 -7.27 -0.43
N GLY A 8 13.46 -8.13 0.25
CA GLY A 8 12.31 -7.70 1.06
C GLY A 8 12.72 -6.83 2.26
N LEU A 9 13.82 -7.20 2.93
CA LEU A 9 14.38 -6.39 4.03
C LEU A 9 14.95 -5.06 3.52
N ALA A 10 15.63 -5.06 2.36
CA ALA A 10 16.16 -3.85 1.75
C ALA A 10 15.04 -2.88 1.30
N ILE A 11 13.90 -3.40 0.83
CA ILE A 11 12.73 -2.58 0.48
C ILE A 11 12.06 -2.04 1.74
N ALA A 12 11.86 -2.86 2.77
CA ALA A 12 11.27 -2.42 4.04
C ALA A 12 12.15 -1.36 4.73
N VAL A 13 13.47 -1.58 4.78
CA VAL A 13 14.44 -0.60 5.29
C VAL A 13 14.47 0.63 4.38
N GLY A 14 14.41 0.47 3.06
CA GLY A 14 14.35 1.57 2.10
C GLY A 14 13.11 2.46 2.29
N VAL A 15 11.94 1.87 2.53
CA VAL A 15 10.69 2.61 2.78
C VAL A 15 10.72 3.31 4.14
N VAL A 16 11.25 2.66 5.18
CA VAL A 16 11.39 3.27 6.51
C VAL A 16 12.43 4.40 6.49
N VAL A 17 13.59 4.18 5.86
CA VAL A 17 14.65 5.19 5.72
C VAL A 17 14.18 6.35 4.84
N LEU A 18 13.44 6.09 3.76
CA LEU A 18 12.86 7.15 2.93
C LEU A 18 11.80 7.95 3.71
N GLY A 19 10.97 7.30 4.52
CA GLY A 19 10.01 7.96 5.41
C GLY A 19 10.66 8.77 6.53
N LEU A 20 11.85 8.39 6.99
CA LEU A 20 12.65 9.13 7.97
C LEU A 20 13.46 10.27 7.33
N LEU A 21 13.84 10.13 6.06
CA LEU A 21 14.59 11.15 5.29
C LEU A 21 13.69 12.20 4.65
N LEU A 22 12.40 11.90 4.46
CA LEU A 22 11.41 12.88 4.05
C LEU A 22 11.09 13.76 5.27
N PRO A 23 11.51 15.03 5.29
CA PRO A 23 11.11 15.94 6.36
C PRO A 23 9.58 15.97 6.39
N ALA A 24 9.00 15.91 7.58
CA ALA A 24 7.56 16.11 7.78
C ALA A 24 7.18 17.44 7.12
N ALA A 25 6.72 17.36 5.87
CA ALA A 25 6.56 18.52 5.03
C ALA A 25 5.31 19.25 5.49
N ALA A 26 5.52 20.16 6.43
CA ALA A 26 4.55 21.16 6.82
C ALA A 26 4.12 21.94 5.55
N GLY A 27 2.96 21.57 5.01
CA GLY A 27 2.09 22.45 4.25
C GLY A 27 2.49 22.87 2.83
N HIS A 28 3.62 22.46 2.24
CA HIS A 28 4.06 22.99 0.93
C HIS A 28 4.53 21.94 -0.10
N VAL A 29 3.87 20.77 -0.17
CA VAL A 29 4.15 19.76 -1.21
C VAL A 29 3.47 20.08 -2.56
N ALA A 30 2.46 20.96 -2.56
CA ALA A 30 1.66 21.30 -3.73
C ALA A 30 2.44 21.91 -4.94
N PRO A 31 3.44 22.80 -4.78
CA PRO A 31 4.03 23.49 -5.94
C PRO A 31 4.99 22.62 -6.77
N THR A 32 5.48 21.50 -6.23
CA THR A 32 6.44 20.62 -6.93
C THR A 32 5.76 19.53 -7.74
N ILE A 33 4.62 19.00 -7.25
CA ILE A 33 3.85 17.93 -7.93
C ILE A 33 3.18 18.45 -9.21
N GLN A 34 2.72 19.71 -9.21
CA GLN A 34 2.02 20.31 -10.36
C GLN A 34 2.90 20.47 -11.62
N ARG A 35 4.22 20.39 -11.50
CA ARG A 35 5.15 20.57 -12.63
C ARG A 35 5.40 19.29 -13.42
N HIS A 36 4.93 18.13 -12.93
CA HIS A 36 5.14 16.86 -13.59
C HIS A 36 3.99 16.51 -14.54
N PRO A 37 4.29 15.89 -15.70
CA PRO A 37 3.25 15.41 -16.61
C PRO A 37 2.28 14.45 -15.90
N PRO A 38 0.98 14.44 -16.25
CA PRO A 38 -0.02 13.57 -15.62
C PRO A 38 0.35 12.08 -15.65
N TRP A 39 1.01 11.63 -16.72
CA TRP A 39 1.44 10.24 -16.87
C TRP A 39 2.61 9.87 -15.95
N VAL A 40 3.48 10.82 -15.59
CA VAL A 40 4.55 10.60 -14.59
C VAL A 40 3.92 10.38 -13.23
N LEU A 41 2.94 11.21 -12.87
CA LEU A 41 2.20 11.08 -11.61
C LEU A 41 1.42 9.76 -11.56
N ALA A 42 0.74 9.39 -12.65
CA ALA A 42 0.04 8.12 -12.77
C ALA A 42 0.99 6.92 -12.61
N GLY A 43 2.18 6.98 -13.24
CA GLY A 43 3.22 5.97 -13.09
C GLY A 43 3.74 5.86 -11.65
N LEU A 44 3.98 7.00 -11.00
CA LEU A 44 4.41 7.03 -9.60
C LEU A 44 3.36 6.42 -8.67
N VAL A 45 2.09 6.81 -8.83
CA VAL A 45 0.97 6.25 -8.04
C VAL A 45 0.86 4.75 -8.28
N LEU A 46 0.97 4.28 -9.52
CA LEU A 46 0.95 2.84 -9.82
C LEU A 46 2.06 2.09 -9.07
N VAL A 47 3.28 2.63 -9.06
CA VAL A 47 4.41 2.06 -8.33
C VAL A 47 4.10 2.02 -6.83
N VAL A 48 3.63 3.12 -6.24
CA VAL A 48 3.30 3.19 -4.81
C VAL A 48 2.20 2.19 -4.45
N MET A 49 1.11 2.12 -5.22
CA MET A 49 0.02 1.17 -4.97
C MET A 49 0.48 -0.29 -5.10
N THR A 50 1.39 -0.57 -6.03
CA THR A 50 2.00 -1.90 -6.19
C THR A 50 2.85 -2.26 -4.97
N VAL A 51 3.67 -1.33 -4.50
CA VAL A 51 4.50 -1.50 -3.30
C VAL A 51 3.61 -1.71 -2.08
N GLU A 52 2.57 -0.92 -1.88
CA GLU A 52 1.64 -1.08 -0.76
C GLU A 52 0.97 -2.46 -0.77
N ALA A 53 0.38 -2.87 -1.91
CA ALA A 53 -0.25 -4.19 -2.02
C ALA A 53 0.75 -5.32 -1.72
N THR A 54 1.98 -5.16 -2.18
CA THR A 54 3.05 -6.15 -1.99
C THR A 54 3.46 -6.23 -0.53
N VAL A 55 3.78 -5.09 0.10
CA VAL A 55 4.34 -5.04 1.45
C VAL A 55 3.30 -5.33 2.53
N PHE A 56 2.05 -4.89 2.34
CA PHE A 56 1.04 -4.96 3.40
C PHE A 56 -0.02 -6.05 3.21
N THR A 57 -0.04 -6.71 2.05
CA THR A 57 -0.97 -7.82 1.82
C THR A 57 -0.21 -9.06 1.36
N ILE A 58 0.49 -8.98 0.22
CA ILE A 58 1.01 -10.19 -0.45
C ILE A 58 2.17 -10.81 0.34
N LEU A 59 3.20 -10.04 0.65
CA LEU A 59 4.43 -10.53 1.28
C LEU A 59 4.17 -11.09 2.70
N PRO A 60 3.43 -10.41 3.60
CA PRO A 60 3.14 -10.95 4.93
C PRO A 60 2.38 -12.28 4.85
N LEU A 61 1.39 -12.39 3.94
CA LEU A 61 0.64 -13.62 3.73
C LEU A 61 1.51 -14.74 3.18
N GLN A 62 2.37 -14.47 2.20
CA GLN A 62 3.25 -15.47 1.62
C GLN A 62 4.30 -15.95 2.61
N VAL A 63 4.95 -15.05 3.33
CA VAL A 63 5.95 -15.38 4.37
C VAL A 63 5.28 -16.20 5.47
N SER A 64 4.12 -15.76 5.97
CA SER A 64 3.39 -16.49 7.01
C SER A 64 2.97 -17.89 6.53
N GLN A 65 2.46 -18.00 5.30
CA GLN A 65 2.12 -19.31 4.73
C GLN A 65 3.35 -20.21 4.57
N GLN A 66 4.48 -19.66 4.15
CA GLN A 66 5.70 -20.42 3.90
C GLN A 66 6.29 -20.98 5.20
N PHE A 67 6.41 -20.13 6.23
CA PHE A 67 7.11 -20.46 7.48
C PHE A 67 6.20 -20.97 8.59
N LEU A 68 4.99 -20.41 8.73
CA LEU A 68 4.05 -20.75 9.81
C LEU A 68 2.93 -21.70 9.36
N LYS A 69 2.83 -21.99 8.05
CA LYS A 69 1.75 -22.79 7.43
C LYS A 69 0.35 -22.27 7.77
N ARG A 70 0.24 -21.00 8.13
CA ARG A 70 -0.99 -20.30 8.55
C ARG A 70 -1.02 -18.94 7.88
N LEU A 71 -2.19 -18.49 7.47
CA LEU A 71 -2.35 -17.19 6.79
C LEU A 71 -2.66 -16.05 7.76
N TRP A 72 -3.38 -16.35 8.84
CA TRP A 72 -3.86 -15.33 9.77
C TRP A 72 -2.73 -14.51 10.43
N PRO A 73 -1.53 -15.04 10.75
CA PRO A 73 -0.48 -14.20 11.33
C PRO A 73 0.05 -13.19 10.31
N GLY A 74 0.17 -13.60 9.04
CA GLY A 74 0.53 -12.70 7.94
C GLY A 74 -0.53 -11.64 7.69
N ALA A 75 -1.80 -12.02 7.72
CA ALA A 75 -2.92 -11.09 7.61
C ALA A 75 -2.89 -10.06 8.76
N ALA A 76 -2.72 -10.51 10.00
CA ALA A 76 -2.64 -9.62 11.16
C ALA A 76 -1.44 -8.65 11.07
N ALA A 77 -0.28 -9.14 10.64
CA ALA A 77 0.92 -8.31 10.45
C ALA A 77 0.71 -7.26 9.34
N GLY A 78 0.12 -7.66 8.22
CA GLY A 78 -0.21 -6.76 7.11
C GLY A 78 -1.21 -5.67 7.52
N PHE A 79 -2.26 -6.06 8.25
CA PHE A 79 -3.24 -5.13 8.81
C PHE A 79 -2.59 -4.13 9.77
N ALA A 80 -1.80 -4.62 10.73
CA ALA A 80 -1.14 -3.78 11.71
C ALA A 80 -0.19 -2.78 11.03
N GLY A 81 0.63 -3.23 10.06
CA GLY A 81 1.52 -2.35 9.31
C GLY A 81 0.79 -1.27 8.53
N TYR A 82 -0.29 -1.63 7.83
CA TYR A 82 -1.01 -0.68 6.97
C TYR A 82 -1.93 0.25 7.75
N VAL A 83 -2.79 -0.30 8.60
CA VAL A 83 -3.84 0.47 9.28
C VAL A 83 -3.27 1.22 10.47
N ILE A 84 -2.47 0.55 11.30
CA ILE A 84 -1.93 1.15 12.53
C ILE A 84 -0.59 1.84 12.24
N GLY A 85 0.28 1.23 11.44
CA GLY A 85 1.60 1.79 11.17
C GLY A 85 1.58 3.06 10.29
N ILE A 86 0.70 3.11 9.28
CA ILE A 86 0.68 4.20 8.30
C ILE A 86 -0.50 5.16 8.50
N HIS A 87 -1.66 4.66 8.95
CA HIS A 87 -2.90 5.44 8.91
C HIS A 87 -3.46 5.81 10.29
N TRP A 88 -2.67 5.66 11.36
CA TRP A 88 -3.11 5.93 12.73
C TRP A 88 -3.46 7.39 13.00
N ASP A 89 -2.72 8.30 12.38
CA ASP A 89 -2.88 9.76 12.50
C ASP A 89 -4.04 10.32 11.66
N ASN A 90 -4.63 9.52 10.76
CA ASN A 90 -5.79 9.93 9.95
C ASN A 90 -7.11 10.03 10.74
N GLY A 91 -7.08 9.79 12.05
CA GLY A 91 -8.26 9.75 12.92
C GLY A 91 -9.16 8.54 12.65
N TRP A 92 -10.23 8.40 13.45
CA TRP A 92 -11.06 7.18 13.44
C TRP A 92 -11.69 6.88 12.07
N ARG A 93 -12.10 7.91 11.32
CA ARG A 93 -12.69 7.75 9.98
C ARG A 93 -11.66 7.25 8.99
N GLY A 94 -10.47 7.84 8.99
CA GLY A 94 -9.37 7.41 8.14
C GLY A 94 -8.95 5.99 8.45
N LEU A 95 -8.82 5.64 9.72
CA LEU A 95 -8.57 4.27 10.17
C LEU A 95 -9.64 3.28 9.70
N ALA A 96 -10.92 3.63 9.83
CA ALA A 96 -12.02 2.78 9.38
C ALA A 96 -11.99 2.56 7.86
N VAL A 97 -11.74 3.61 7.07
CA VAL A 97 -11.60 3.52 5.62
C VAL A 97 -10.39 2.68 5.23
N SER A 98 -9.22 2.91 5.84
CA SER A 98 -8.01 2.13 5.57
C SER A 98 -8.18 0.66 5.94
N ALA A 99 -8.82 0.35 7.07
CA ALA A 99 -9.15 -1.01 7.48
C ALA A 99 -10.08 -1.69 6.48
N TRP A 100 -11.10 -0.97 6.00
CA TRP A 100 -12.04 -1.47 5.01
C TRP A 100 -11.38 -1.74 3.65
N VAL A 101 -10.58 -0.80 3.13
CA VAL A 101 -9.80 -0.98 1.89
C VAL A 101 -8.87 -2.18 2.01
N TRP A 102 -8.13 -2.27 3.11
CA TRP A 102 -7.23 -3.40 3.34
C TRP A 102 -7.99 -4.73 3.40
N GLY A 103 -9.15 -4.76 4.06
CA GLY A 103 -10.01 -5.94 4.14
C GLY A 103 -10.47 -6.42 2.76
N ILE A 104 -10.91 -5.51 1.89
CA ILE A 104 -11.32 -5.85 0.52
C ILE A 104 -10.15 -6.40 -0.30
N VAL A 105 -9.02 -5.69 -0.32
CA VAL A 105 -7.83 -6.09 -1.08
C VAL A 105 -7.33 -7.46 -0.63
N THR A 106 -7.26 -7.67 0.68
CA THR A 106 -6.79 -8.92 1.28
C THR A 106 -7.75 -10.07 0.99
N THR A 107 -9.07 -9.84 1.10
CA THR A 107 -10.08 -10.86 0.79
C THR A 107 -10.03 -11.27 -0.67
N ALA A 108 -9.97 -10.30 -1.60
CA ALA A 108 -9.86 -10.57 -3.03
C ALA A 108 -8.61 -11.40 -3.36
N TYR A 109 -7.45 -11.02 -2.79
CA TYR A 109 -6.22 -11.78 -2.94
C TYR A 109 -6.37 -13.23 -2.42
N LEU A 110 -6.99 -13.42 -1.26
CA LEU A 110 -7.16 -14.73 -0.64
C LEU A 110 -8.12 -15.66 -1.41
N LEU A 111 -9.15 -15.09 -2.05
CA LEU A 111 -10.07 -15.84 -2.90
C LEU A 111 -9.39 -16.27 -4.20
N GLU A 112 -8.75 -15.33 -4.90
CA GLU A 112 -8.19 -15.58 -6.23
C GLU A 112 -6.93 -16.45 -6.18
N ARG A 113 -6.13 -16.37 -5.11
CA ARG A 113 -4.85 -17.12 -5.00
C ARG A 113 -5.01 -18.63 -5.02
N GLN A 114 -6.22 -19.15 -4.75
CA GLN A 114 -6.49 -20.59 -4.83
C GLN A 114 -6.45 -21.09 -6.28
N GLY A 115 -6.84 -20.25 -7.24
CA GLY A 115 -6.84 -20.57 -8.66
C GLY A 115 -5.62 -20.05 -9.41
N SER A 116 -5.14 -18.84 -9.10
CA SER A 116 -3.97 -18.28 -9.77
C SER A 116 -3.30 -17.19 -8.93
N LEU A 117 -2.04 -17.42 -8.58
CA LEU A 117 -1.24 -16.43 -7.86
C LEU A 117 -1.03 -15.15 -8.69
N ALA A 118 -0.81 -15.28 -10.00
CA ALA A 118 -0.62 -14.13 -10.88
C ALA A 118 -1.87 -13.24 -10.94
N ARG A 119 -3.06 -13.85 -11.08
CA ARG A 119 -4.34 -13.11 -11.07
C ARG A 119 -4.59 -12.47 -9.72
N ALA A 120 -4.31 -13.17 -8.62
CA ALA A 120 -4.48 -12.64 -7.27
C ALA A 120 -3.61 -11.41 -7.00
N VAL A 121 -2.34 -11.46 -7.41
CA VAL A 121 -1.41 -10.30 -7.31
C VAL A 121 -1.92 -9.15 -8.18
N GLY A 122 -2.26 -9.43 -9.44
CA GLY A 122 -2.79 -8.41 -10.35
C GLY A 122 -4.05 -7.73 -9.83
N GLN A 123 -5.00 -8.50 -9.30
CA GLN A 123 -6.23 -7.98 -8.71
C GLN A 123 -5.98 -7.15 -7.43
N ALA A 124 -5.08 -7.60 -6.56
CA ALA A 124 -4.75 -6.86 -5.35
C ALA A 124 -4.16 -5.47 -5.66
N VAL A 125 -3.26 -5.40 -6.65
CA VAL A 125 -2.68 -4.14 -7.13
C VAL A 125 -3.74 -3.26 -7.80
N ALA A 126 -4.57 -3.85 -8.67
CA ALA A 126 -5.63 -3.12 -9.36
C ALA A 126 -6.67 -2.53 -8.38
N LEU A 127 -7.04 -3.26 -7.34
CA LEU A 127 -7.97 -2.78 -6.30
C LEU A 127 -7.34 -1.64 -5.50
N LYS A 128 -6.07 -1.72 -5.13
CA LYS A 128 -5.36 -0.60 -4.48
C LYS A 128 -5.39 0.65 -5.33
N TRP A 129 -5.17 0.51 -6.63
CA TRP A 129 -5.26 1.61 -7.58
C TRP A 129 -6.70 2.16 -7.70
N ALA A 130 -7.72 1.31 -7.74
CA ALA A 130 -9.11 1.74 -7.82
C ALA A 130 -9.59 2.52 -6.58
N PHE A 131 -9.02 2.23 -5.40
CA PHE A 131 -9.30 2.98 -4.18
C PHE A 131 -8.51 4.28 -4.04
N TRP A 132 -7.64 4.60 -5.00
CA TRP A 132 -6.98 5.89 -5.04
C TRP A 132 -8.02 7.00 -5.26
N PRO A 133 -8.12 8.00 -4.37
CA PRO A 133 -9.04 9.10 -4.59
C PRO A 133 -8.58 9.90 -5.81
N SER A 134 -9.47 10.03 -6.80
CA SER A 134 -9.33 11.10 -7.77
C SER A 134 -9.51 12.43 -7.02
N PRO A 135 -8.62 13.42 -7.19
CA PRO A 135 -8.84 14.73 -6.60
C PRO A 135 -10.20 15.26 -7.06
N SER A 136 -11.11 15.50 -6.12
CA SER A 136 -12.42 16.09 -6.44
C SER A 136 -12.21 17.53 -6.89
N PRO A 137 -12.81 17.99 -8.00
CA PRO A 137 -12.59 19.34 -8.55
C PRO A 137 -13.10 20.51 -7.66
N ARG A 138 -13.60 20.25 -6.45
CA ARG A 138 -14.20 21.30 -5.59
C ARG A 138 -13.22 22.22 -4.87
N SER A 139 -11.93 21.92 -4.84
CA SER A 139 -10.94 22.81 -4.20
C SER A 139 -10.42 23.94 -5.10
N ALA A 140 -11.01 24.15 -6.29
CA ALA A 140 -10.62 25.20 -7.23
C ALA A 140 -11.60 26.41 -7.27
N GLN A 141 -12.58 26.48 -6.36
CA GLN A 141 -13.55 27.59 -6.31
C GLN A 141 -13.59 28.39 -5.00
N GLU A 142 -12.73 28.07 -4.03
CA GLU A 142 -12.61 28.87 -2.80
C GLU A 142 -11.14 29.24 -2.61
N GLY A 143 -10.75 30.39 -3.18
CA GLY A 143 -9.41 30.97 -3.10
C GLY A 143 -9.28 32.19 -3.98
#